data_AF-A0A1G1FUK3-F1
#
_entry.id   AF-A0A1G1FUK3-F1
#
_cell.length_a   1.000
_cell.length_b   1.000
_cell.length_c   1.000
_cell.angle_alpha   90.00
_cell.angle_beta   90.00
_cell.angle_gamma   90.00
#
_symmetry.space_group_name_H-M   'P 1'
#
loop_
_entity.id
_entity.type
_entity.pdbx_description
1 polymer ?
#
loop_
_entity_poly.entity_id
_entity_poly.type
_entity_poly.pdbx_seq_one_letter_code
_entity_poly.pdbx_strand_id
1 'polypeptide(L)'
;MLSETIRSIESSRKFGLLAFILIAGMILAAYSNTFTASFHFDDDAAIAENPGIKRATTDNILTLLKGARPVVSLSLMLNYQLSGLNVIGWHIFNIAFHIMNSYLVYLLLLVTFTLPSLAGRYSNSARRMALFGALLFGVHPIQTESVTYIISRSELLATFFYLSTFLLFIRGTLSKSVLFHGAALVTAILAVSSKEWAVTLPALLFIYDLLFLSGGRLKGVVAHWKGYLLVLVSWVPLFYSISLTASTNSTIGFNMPEAGTGPQLTAYTYLLTSANVIWTYIRLLFLPINQNLDYDYPIATTLLQFPTLLSFVGHVAVIVCAFWLYRKKGSLLVPFGVAWFYIGLSPVQSFVPIRDVIFEHRLYMPSIGFFIAFIAGYEAYFGWLESRSARRTDPSGQQAEAR
;
A
#
# COMPACT_ATOMS: atom_id res chain seq x y z
N MET A 1 22.20 -12.01 -16.82
CA MET A 1 20.85 -11.43 -16.70
C MET A 1 20.28 -11.47 -15.29
N LEU A 2 19.77 -12.58 -14.72
CA LEU A 2 19.22 -12.54 -13.34
C LEU A 2 20.24 -12.14 -12.26
N SER A 3 21.51 -12.53 -12.43
CA SER A 3 22.61 -12.09 -11.57
C SER A 3 22.95 -10.61 -11.73
N GLU A 4 22.64 -9.99 -12.87
CA GLU A 4 22.91 -8.57 -13.14
C GLU A 4 21.84 -7.67 -12.54
N THR A 5 20.56 -8.07 -12.55
CA THR A 5 19.49 -7.35 -11.84
C THR A 5 19.77 -7.33 -10.34
N ILE A 6 20.20 -8.46 -9.79
CA ILE A 6 20.64 -8.58 -8.39
C ILE A 6 21.86 -7.70 -8.12
N ARG A 7 22.89 -7.75 -8.99
CA ARG A 7 24.06 -6.87 -8.86
C ARG A 7 23.72 -5.40 -9.04
N SER A 8 22.73 -5.03 -9.85
CA SER A 8 22.25 -3.65 -10.04
C SER A 8 21.67 -3.04 -8.77
N ILE A 9 20.95 -3.85 -7.98
CA ILE A 9 20.46 -3.48 -6.64
C ILE A 9 21.65 -3.25 -5.69
N GLU A 10 22.71 -4.06 -5.83
CA GLU A 10 23.90 -4.03 -4.99
C GLU A 10 24.97 -3.00 -5.45
N SER A 11 24.93 -2.54 -6.71
CA SER A 11 26.08 -1.91 -7.40
C SER A 11 26.36 -0.46 -7.01
N SER A 12 25.54 0.16 -6.17
CA SER A 12 25.94 1.41 -5.50
C SER A 12 25.28 1.54 -4.14
N ARG A 13 25.87 0.89 -3.13
CA ARG A 13 25.56 1.13 -1.71
C ARG A 13 25.51 2.64 -1.39
N LYS A 14 26.37 3.44 -2.05
CA LYS A 14 26.40 4.89 -1.95
C LYS A 14 25.09 5.54 -2.44
N PHE A 15 24.59 5.16 -3.61
CA PHE A 15 23.33 5.70 -4.14
C PHE A 15 22.13 5.29 -3.26
N GLY A 16 22.09 4.03 -2.82
CA GLY A 16 21.05 3.57 -1.89
C GLY A 16 21.04 4.36 -0.59
N LEU A 17 22.21 4.61 0.00
CA LEU A 17 22.35 5.43 1.20
C LEU A 17 21.91 6.88 0.97
N LEU A 18 22.31 7.49 -0.15
CA LEU A 18 21.88 8.85 -0.50
C LEU A 18 20.36 8.95 -0.70
N ALA A 19 19.76 7.97 -1.37
CA ALA A 19 18.31 7.88 -1.52
C ALA A 19 17.62 7.77 -0.16
N PHE A 20 18.13 6.93 0.74
CA PHE A 20 17.61 6.81 2.10
C PHE A 20 17.70 8.12 2.88
N ILE A 21 18.87 8.78 2.87
CA ILE A 21 19.07 10.05 3.56
C ILE A 21 18.12 11.13 3.04
N LEU A 22 17.97 11.22 1.71
CA LEU A 22 17.06 12.20 1.11
C LEU A 22 15.60 11.92 1.47
N ILE A 23 15.15 10.66 1.36
CA ILE A 23 13.79 10.25 1.75
C ILE A 23 13.54 10.58 3.23
N ALA A 24 14.47 10.19 4.10
CA ALA A 24 14.38 10.44 5.53
C ALA A 24 14.34 11.94 5.85
N GLY A 25 15.22 12.73 5.24
CA GLY A 25 15.27 14.18 5.45
C GLY A 25 14.00 14.90 5.00
N MET A 26 13.45 14.53 3.84
CA MET A 26 12.21 15.12 3.32
C MET A 26 11.00 14.76 4.17
N ILE A 27 10.91 13.51 4.64
CA ILE A 27 9.85 13.06 5.54
C ILE A 27 9.96 13.77 6.90
N LEU A 28 11.16 13.83 7.48
CA LEU A 28 11.37 14.54 8.75
C LEU A 28 11.01 16.02 8.64
N ALA A 29 11.32 16.67 7.51
CA ALA A 29 10.89 18.04 7.27
C ALA A 29 9.35 18.16 7.22
N ALA A 30 8.69 17.28 6.45
CA ALA A 30 7.24 17.30 6.24
C ALA A 30 6.43 17.02 7.52
N TYR A 31 6.90 16.14 8.39
CA TYR A 31 6.20 15.73 9.62
C TYR A 31 6.86 16.26 10.91
N SER A 32 7.77 17.24 10.80
CA SER A 32 8.47 17.80 11.97
C SER A 32 7.53 18.39 13.02
N ASN A 33 6.36 18.87 12.62
CA ASN A 33 5.35 19.42 13.51
C ASN A 33 4.56 18.35 14.30
N THR A 34 4.67 17.06 13.94
CA THR A 34 3.87 16.01 14.59
C THR A 34 4.38 15.63 15.96
N PHE A 35 5.66 15.89 16.29
CA PHE A 35 6.27 15.46 17.57
C PHE A 35 5.55 15.99 18.83
N THR A 36 4.72 17.02 18.70
CA THR A 36 3.95 17.60 19.80
C THR A 36 2.44 17.32 19.72
N ALA A 37 1.98 16.61 18.68
CA ALA A 37 0.58 16.24 18.54
C ALA A 37 0.17 15.23 19.63
N SER A 38 -0.94 15.51 20.30
CA SER A 38 -1.50 14.69 21.38
C SER A 38 -2.10 13.38 20.87
N PHE A 39 -2.42 12.48 21.81
CA PHE A 39 -3.30 11.35 21.55
C PHE A 39 -4.72 11.83 21.21
N HIS A 40 -5.37 11.17 20.25
CA HIS A 40 -6.75 11.48 19.84
C HIS A 40 -7.56 10.21 19.58
N PHE A 41 -8.88 10.26 19.77
CA PHE A 41 -9.81 9.17 19.43
C PHE A 41 -9.36 7.81 20.01
N ASP A 42 -9.21 6.78 19.17
CA ASP A 42 -8.83 5.43 19.61
C ASP A 42 -7.45 5.36 20.29
N ASP A 43 -6.61 6.40 20.21
CA ASP A 43 -5.34 6.45 20.95
C ASP A 43 -5.59 6.36 22.47
N ASP A 44 -6.65 6.98 22.98
CA ASP A 44 -6.92 6.99 24.43
C ASP A 44 -7.21 5.58 24.93
N ALA A 45 -8.18 4.89 24.31
CA ALA A 45 -8.54 3.53 24.67
C ALA A 45 -7.40 2.53 24.39
N ALA A 46 -6.66 2.71 23.30
CA ALA A 46 -5.61 1.76 22.91
C ALA A 46 -4.29 1.96 23.67
N ILE A 47 -4.01 3.18 24.16
CA ILE A 47 -2.72 3.57 24.74
C ILE A 47 -2.88 4.13 26.15
N ALA A 48 -3.54 5.28 26.30
CA ALA A 48 -3.57 6.02 27.57
C ALA A 48 -4.27 5.23 28.67
N GLU A 49 -5.38 4.58 28.33
CA GLU A 49 -6.25 3.86 29.25
C GLU A 49 -5.95 2.36 29.31
N ASN A 50 -5.26 1.81 28.29
CA ASN A 50 -5.03 0.38 28.15
C ASN A 50 -4.07 -0.17 29.22
N PRO A 51 -4.53 -0.94 30.23
CA PRO A 51 -3.66 -1.49 31.25
C PRO A 51 -2.75 -2.60 30.71
N GLY A 52 -3.16 -3.26 29.62
CA GLY A 52 -2.46 -4.40 29.04
C GLY A 52 -1.08 -4.05 28.47
N ILE A 53 -0.86 -2.81 28.05
CA ILE A 53 0.44 -2.36 27.50
C ILE A 53 1.37 -1.74 28.56
N LYS A 54 0.84 -1.39 29.74
CA LYS A 54 1.58 -0.63 30.77
C LYS A 54 2.62 -1.47 31.51
N ARG A 55 2.47 -2.81 31.50
CA ARG A 55 3.43 -3.74 32.12
C ARG A 55 3.74 -4.90 31.17
N ALA A 56 5.01 -5.17 30.94
CA ALA A 56 5.45 -6.30 30.11
C ALA A 56 5.57 -7.61 30.90
N THR A 57 4.48 -8.03 31.56
CA THR A 57 4.42 -9.35 32.22
C THR A 57 4.13 -10.45 31.20
N THR A 58 4.48 -11.70 31.53
CA THR A 58 4.15 -12.87 30.70
C THR A 58 2.66 -12.95 30.39
N ASP A 59 1.79 -12.73 31.38
CA ASP A 59 0.35 -12.78 31.20
C ASP A 59 -0.17 -11.69 30.25
N ASN A 60 0.36 -10.48 30.36
CA ASN A 60 0.00 -9.38 29.47
C ASN A 60 0.43 -9.70 28.03
N ILE A 61 1.67 -10.17 27.84
CA ILE A 61 2.19 -10.55 26.51
C ILE A 61 1.32 -11.67 25.89
N LEU A 62 1.03 -12.72 26.65
CA LEU A 62 0.18 -13.83 26.19
C LEU A 62 -1.24 -13.39 25.87
N THR A 63 -1.78 -12.43 26.62
CA THR A 63 -3.10 -11.84 26.35
C THR A 63 -3.10 -11.02 25.07
N LEU A 64 -2.10 -10.17 24.86
CA LEU A 64 -1.97 -9.38 23.63
C LEU A 64 -1.75 -10.26 22.40
N LEU A 65 -0.99 -11.35 22.52
CA LEU A 65 -0.77 -12.33 21.46
C LEU A 65 -2.05 -13.04 20.98
N LYS A 66 -3.09 -13.09 21.83
CA LYS A 66 -4.40 -13.68 21.51
C LYS A 66 -5.38 -12.66 20.90
N GLY A 67 -5.02 -11.38 20.87
CA GLY A 67 -5.87 -10.31 20.32
C GLY A 67 -5.93 -10.31 18.78
N ALA A 68 -6.73 -9.39 18.22
CA ALA A 68 -6.92 -9.24 16.77
C ALA A 68 -5.63 -8.83 16.02
N ARG A 69 -4.85 -7.93 16.62
CA ARG A 69 -3.67 -7.30 16.00
C ARG A 69 -2.45 -7.40 16.92
N PRO A 70 -1.97 -8.62 17.22
CA PRO A 70 -0.98 -8.85 18.27
C PRO A 70 0.34 -8.12 18.01
N VAL A 71 0.75 -7.97 16.74
CA VAL A 71 1.98 -7.24 16.38
C VAL A 71 1.87 -5.75 16.74
N VAL A 72 0.70 -5.15 16.49
CA VAL A 72 0.43 -3.75 16.86
C VAL A 72 0.44 -3.62 18.37
N SER A 73 -0.33 -4.45 19.09
CA SER A 73 -0.43 -4.36 20.55
C SER A 73 0.93 -4.53 21.25
N LEU A 74 1.75 -5.48 20.80
CA LEU A 74 3.10 -5.66 21.32
C LEU A 74 4.01 -4.47 20.99
N SER A 75 3.86 -3.85 19.80
CA SER A 75 4.59 -2.62 19.47
C SER A 75 4.18 -1.44 20.35
N LEU A 76 2.90 -1.34 20.73
CA LEU A 76 2.41 -0.31 21.65
C LEU A 76 2.97 -0.54 23.06
N MET A 77 2.96 -1.79 23.53
CA MET A 77 3.60 -2.17 24.80
C MET A 77 5.07 -1.79 24.82
N LEU A 78 5.84 -2.20 23.80
CA LEU A 78 7.26 -1.85 23.71
C LEU A 78 7.48 -0.33 23.75
N ASN A 79 6.70 0.43 22.99
CA ASN A 79 6.83 1.89 22.97
C ASN A 79 6.48 2.52 24.32
N TYR A 80 5.42 2.04 24.99
CA TYR A 80 5.03 2.51 26.31
C TYR A 80 6.13 2.22 27.35
N GLN A 81 6.77 1.05 27.30
CA GLN A 81 7.88 0.73 28.21
C GLN A 81 9.09 1.66 28.01
N LEU A 82 9.29 2.20 26.80
CA LEU A 82 10.42 3.07 26.47
C LEU A 82 10.15 4.55 26.78
N SER A 83 8.96 5.06 26.49
CA SER A 83 8.66 6.50 26.56
C SER A 83 7.44 6.86 27.40
N GLY A 84 6.73 5.87 27.98
CA GLY A 84 5.46 6.08 28.66
C GLY A 84 4.47 6.82 27.76
N LEU A 85 3.84 7.85 28.30
CA LEU A 85 2.88 8.70 27.58
C LEU A 85 3.54 9.90 26.88
N ASN A 86 4.88 9.98 26.80
CA ASN A 86 5.54 11.06 26.06
C ASN A 86 5.32 10.86 24.55
N VAL A 87 4.44 11.69 23.96
CA VAL A 87 4.02 11.66 22.54
C VAL A 87 5.20 11.69 21.55
N ILE A 88 6.32 12.32 21.89
CA ILE A 88 7.51 12.37 21.03
C ILE A 88 7.98 10.95 20.69
N GLY A 89 8.03 10.05 21.67
CA GLY A 89 8.45 8.67 21.45
C GLY A 89 7.53 7.89 20.51
N TRP A 90 6.24 8.21 20.52
CA TRP A 90 5.24 7.58 19.66
C TRP A 90 5.34 8.07 18.21
N HIS A 91 5.55 9.38 18.02
CA HIS A 91 5.77 9.97 16.70
C HIS A 91 7.11 9.56 16.08
N ILE A 92 8.19 9.44 16.89
CA ILE A 92 9.47 8.88 16.41
C ILE A 92 9.25 7.49 15.80
N PHE A 93 8.50 6.63 16.48
CA PHE A 93 8.23 5.28 15.98
C PHE A 93 7.47 5.29 14.66
N ASN A 94 6.37 6.08 14.58
CA ASN A 94 5.56 6.16 13.36
C ASN A 94 6.37 6.75 12.19
N ILE A 95 7.09 7.85 12.41
CA ILE A 95 7.95 8.46 11.38
C ILE A 95 9.05 7.48 10.94
N ALA A 96 9.68 6.74 11.86
CA ALA A 96 10.69 5.75 11.51
C ALA A 96 10.12 4.67 10.57
N PHE A 97 8.94 4.10 10.89
CA PHE A 97 8.30 3.14 10.00
C PHE A 97 7.84 3.77 8.67
N HIS A 98 7.43 5.03 8.67
CA HIS A 98 7.08 5.73 7.44
C HIS A 98 8.30 5.96 6.51
N ILE A 99 9.46 6.30 7.08
CA ILE A 99 10.74 6.37 6.35
C ILE A 99 11.10 4.99 5.80
N MET A 100 11.02 3.95 6.62
CA MET A 100 11.31 2.57 6.19
C MET A 100 10.37 2.14 5.07
N ASN A 101 9.07 2.40 5.18
CA ASN A 101 8.08 2.11 4.15
C ASN A 101 8.38 2.84 2.83
N SER A 102 8.67 4.14 2.90
CA SER A 102 9.04 4.94 1.72
C SER A 102 10.31 4.42 1.06
N TYR A 103 11.29 3.96 1.85
CA TYR A 103 12.48 3.31 1.33
C TYR A 103 12.18 1.92 0.71
N LEU A 104 11.27 1.13 1.29
CA LEU A 104 10.82 -0.12 0.69
C LEU A 104 10.06 0.12 -0.63
N VAL A 105 9.28 1.20 -0.74
CA VAL A 105 8.68 1.64 -2.01
C VAL A 105 9.77 1.96 -3.03
N TYR A 106 10.81 2.71 -2.65
CA TYR A 106 11.97 2.96 -3.50
C TYR A 106 12.61 1.65 -4.00
N LEU A 107 12.85 0.69 -3.11
CA LEU A 107 13.42 -0.61 -3.47
C LEU A 107 12.51 -1.40 -4.41
N LEU A 108 11.20 -1.45 -4.14
CA LEU A 108 10.23 -2.15 -4.97
C LEU A 108 10.20 -1.57 -6.39
N LEU A 109 10.12 -0.24 -6.50
CA LEU A 109 10.15 0.45 -7.80
C LEU A 109 11.47 0.21 -8.54
N LEU A 110 12.61 0.33 -7.85
CA LEU A 110 13.93 0.11 -8.44
C LEU A 110 14.07 -1.32 -8.97
N VAL A 111 13.68 -2.32 -8.18
CA VAL A 111 13.68 -3.72 -8.60
C VAL A 111 12.78 -3.89 -9.82
N THR A 112 11.56 -3.37 -9.78
CA THR A 112 10.58 -3.50 -10.87
C THR A 112 11.10 -2.90 -12.17
N PHE A 113 11.61 -1.67 -12.15
CA PHE A 113 12.13 -0.98 -13.35
C PHE A 113 13.40 -1.62 -13.94
N THR A 114 14.12 -2.42 -13.14
CA THR A 114 15.34 -3.12 -13.58
C THR A 114 15.10 -4.58 -13.96
N LEU A 115 13.86 -5.07 -13.89
CA LEU A 115 13.50 -6.40 -14.38
C LEU A 115 13.63 -6.47 -15.91
N PRO A 116 13.98 -7.64 -16.49
CA PRO A 116 14.10 -7.79 -17.94
C PRO A 116 12.88 -7.35 -18.75
N SER A 117 11.67 -7.50 -18.19
CA SER A 117 10.41 -7.07 -18.80
C SER A 117 10.30 -5.55 -19.00
N LEU A 118 11.10 -4.77 -18.27
CA LEU A 118 11.06 -3.30 -18.26
C LEU A 118 12.42 -2.62 -18.50
N ALA A 119 13.52 -3.35 -18.35
CA ALA A 119 14.88 -2.81 -18.36
C ALA A 119 15.20 -2.06 -19.67
N GLY A 120 14.76 -2.58 -20.82
CA GLY A 120 14.99 -1.92 -22.10
C GLY A 120 14.32 -0.53 -22.21
N ARG A 121 13.27 -0.27 -21.42
CA ARG A 121 12.51 0.97 -21.47
C ARG A 121 12.90 1.95 -20.35
N TYR A 122 13.21 1.46 -19.16
CA TYR A 122 13.35 2.30 -17.97
C TYR A 122 14.70 2.20 -17.25
N SER A 123 15.62 1.30 -17.64
CA SER A 123 16.88 1.09 -16.88
C SER A 123 17.68 2.37 -16.64
N ASN A 124 17.76 3.27 -17.63
CA ASN A 124 18.48 4.54 -17.53
C ASN A 124 17.83 5.53 -16.56
N SER A 125 16.50 5.51 -16.43
CA SER A 125 15.74 6.39 -15.53
C SER A 125 15.27 5.72 -14.24
N ALA A 126 15.49 4.41 -14.08
CA ALA A 126 14.97 3.57 -13.00
C ALA A 126 15.22 4.15 -11.61
N ARG A 127 16.46 4.57 -11.34
CA ARG A 127 16.85 5.16 -10.06
C ARG A 127 16.11 6.46 -9.76
N ARG A 128 15.98 7.34 -10.76
CA ARG A 128 15.26 8.63 -10.64
C ARG A 128 13.77 8.40 -10.47
N MET A 129 13.17 7.52 -11.27
CA MET A 129 11.75 7.19 -11.18
C MET A 129 11.40 6.54 -9.83
N ALA A 130 12.24 5.62 -9.35
CA ALA A 130 12.06 4.98 -8.06
C ALA A 130 12.16 5.98 -6.90
N LEU A 131 13.16 6.87 -6.92
CA LEU A 131 13.32 7.92 -5.91
C LEU A 131 12.15 8.90 -5.95
N PHE A 132 11.74 9.34 -7.13
CA PHE A 132 10.59 10.23 -7.30
C PHE A 132 9.31 9.60 -6.76
N GLY A 133 9.07 8.31 -7.03
CA GLY A 133 7.89 7.62 -6.50
C GLY A 133 7.90 7.42 -5.00
N ALA A 134 9.06 7.13 -4.41
CA ALA A 134 9.20 7.04 -2.97
C ALA A 134 9.03 8.40 -2.27
N LEU A 135 9.53 9.47 -2.87
CA LEU A 135 9.31 10.83 -2.36
C LEU A 135 7.85 11.23 -2.50
N LEU A 136 7.22 10.99 -3.67
CA LEU A 136 5.79 11.22 -3.85
C LEU A 136 4.99 10.50 -2.77
N PHE A 137 5.26 9.21 -2.52
CA PHE A 137 4.61 8.46 -1.45
C PHE A 137 4.87 9.06 -0.06
N GLY A 138 6.14 9.33 0.27
CA GLY A 138 6.56 9.72 1.61
C GLY A 138 6.16 11.13 2.03
N VAL A 139 6.08 12.09 1.10
CA VAL A 139 5.68 13.47 1.43
C VAL A 139 4.27 13.82 0.98
N HIS A 140 3.50 12.86 0.46
CA HIS A 140 2.11 13.13 0.06
C HIS A 140 1.27 13.48 1.29
N PRO A 141 0.47 14.57 1.26
CA PRO A 141 -0.40 14.92 2.39
C PRO A 141 -1.39 13.82 2.78
N ILE A 142 -1.75 12.92 1.85
CA ILE A 142 -2.62 11.76 2.11
C ILE A 142 -2.11 10.82 3.21
N GLN A 143 -0.80 10.83 3.50
CA GLN A 143 -0.24 9.99 4.56
C GLN A 143 -0.35 10.63 5.95
N THR A 144 -0.86 11.87 6.05
CA THR A 144 -0.95 12.62 7.32
C THR A 144 -1.65 11.83 8.41
N GLU A 145 -2.80 11.24 8.10
CA GLU A 145 -3.54 10.43 9.06
C GLU A 145 -2.72 9.21 9.48
N SER A 146 -2.10 8.48 8.54
CA SER A 146 -1.31 7.29 8.87
C SER A 146 -0.06 7.55 9.69
N VAL A 147 0.56 8.72 9.53
CA VAL A 147 1.80 9.08 10.22
C VAL A 147 1.52 9.75 11.57
N THR A 148 0.57 10.69 11.60
CA THR A 148 0.29 11.55 12.76
C THR A 148 -0.68 10.91 13.74
N TYR A 149 -1.69 10.18 13.26
CA TYR A 149 -2.63 9.48 14.14
C TYR A 149 -1.95 8.23 14.71
N ILE A 150 -1.65 8.22 16.02
CA ILE A 150 -0.67 7.28 16.58
C ILE A 150 -1.11 5.82 16.41
N ILE A 151 -2.37 5.49 16.69
CA ILE A 151 -2.92 4.14 16.55
C ILE A 151 -3.05 3.68 15.09
N SER A 152 -3.02 4.63 14.13
CA SER A 152 -2.86 4.29 12.72
C SER A 152 -1.48 3.67 12.41
N ARG A 153 -0.60 3.52 13.40
CA ARG A 153 0.58 2.63 13.39
C ARG A 153 0.30 1.24 12.81
N SER A 154 -0.92 0.73 12.96
CA SER A 154 -1.35 -0.51 12.32
C SER A 154 -1.14 -0.52 10.80
N GLU A 155 -1.38 0.61 10.11
CA GLU A 155 -1.10 0.77 8.67
C GLU A 155 0.39 0.73 8.37
N LEU A 156 1.19 1.41 9.19
CA LEU A 156 2.63 1.53 9.00
C LEU A 156 3.34 0.17 9.15
N LEU A 157 2.99 -0.57 10.20
CA LEU A 157 3.54 -1.91 10.46
C LEU A 157 3.08 -2.92 9.39
N ALA A 158 1.79 -2.95 9.09
CA ALA A 158 1.26 -3.85 8.07
C ALA A 158 1.93 -3.61 6.72
N THR A 159 2.06 -2.35 6.30
CA THR A 159 2.71 -1.98 5.04
C THR A 159 4.20 -2.34 5.03
N PHE A 160 4.90 -2.16 6.15
CA PHE A 160 6.32 -2.50 6.25
C PHE A 160 6.56 -3.97 6.02
N PHE A 161 5.79 -4.80 6.71
CA PHE A 161 5.87 -6.25 6.55
C PHE A 161 5.35 -6.69 5.17
N TYR A 162 4.29 -6.07 4.65
CA TYR A 162 3.73 -6.33 3.32
C TYR A 162 4.76 -6.10 2.20
N LEU A 163 5.42 -4.93 2.19
CA LEU A 163 6.44 -4.59 1.20
C LEU A 163 7.70 -5.45 1.38
N SER A 164 8.05 -5.79 2.62
CA SER A 164 9.14 -6.73 2.91
C SER A 164 8.85 -8.12 2.33
N THR A 165 7.64 -8.66 2.53
CA THR A 165 7.19 -9.91 1.91
C THR A 165 7.30 -9.82 0.38
N PHE A 166 6.87 -8.70 -0.21
CA PHE A 166 6.92 -8.48 -1.65
C PHE A 166 8.35 -8.58 -2.19
N LEU A 167 9.29 -7.84 -1.59
CA LEU A 167 10.69 -7.83 -1.99
C LEU A 167 11.38 -9.18 -1.77
N LEU A 168 11.09 -9.85 -0.64
CA LEU A 168 11.63 -11.17 -0.32
C LEU A 168 11.09 -12.25 -1.25
N PHE A 169 9.80 -12.19 -1.61
CA PHE A 169 9.20 -13.10 -2.58
C PHE A 169 9.82 -12.94 -3.97
N ILE A 170 9.98 -11.69 -4.44
CA ILE A 170 10.66 -11.40 -5.71
C ILE A 170 12.08 -11.96 -5.67
N ARG A 171 12.82 -11.68 -4.59
CA ARG A 171 14.20 -12.17 -4.44
C ARG A 171 14.25 -13.70 -4.40
N GLY A 172 13.36 -14.35 -3.67
CA GLY A 172 13.28 -15.82 -3.59
C GLY A 172 12.95 -16.47 -4.93
N THR A 173 12.05 -15.84 -5.70
CA THR A 173 11.67 -16.31 -7.03
C THR A 173 12.84 -16.17 -8.01
N LEU A 174 13.48 -14.99 -8.06
CA LEU A 174 14.61 -14.72 -8.94
C LEU A 174 15.85 -15.57 -8.58
N SER A 175 16.16 -15.73 -7.30
CA SER A 175 17.31 -16.51 -6.84
C SER A 175 17.02 -18.00 -6.66
N LYS A 176 15.77 -18.44 -6.86
CA LYS A 176 15.30 -19.81 -6.56
C LYS A 176 15.62 -20.26 -5.13
N SER A 177 15.61 -19.33 -4.18
CA SER A 177 16.03 -19.54 -2.80
C SER A 177 14.84 -19.74 -1.87
N VAL A 178 14.80 -20.89 -1.20
CA VAL A 178 13.79 -21.22 -0.18
C VAL A 178 13.94 -20.34 1.06
N LEU A 179 15.16 -19.92 1.40
CA LEU A 179 15.41 -19.05 2.56
C LEU A 179 14.67 -17.71 2.41
N PHE A 180 14.71 -17.10 1.23
CA PHE A 180 13.99 -15.85 0.98
C PHE A 180 12.47 -16.05 0.98
N HIS A 181 11.96 -17.19 0.49
CA HIS A 181 10.54 -17.50 0.63
C HIS A 181 10.11 -17.78 2.09
N GLY A 182 10.99 -18.39 2.90
CA GLY A 182 10.77 -18.57 4.34
C GLY A 182 10.72 -17.23 5.07
N ALA A 183 11.64 -16.31 4.76
CA ALA A 183 11.59 -14.95 5.28
C ALA A 183 10.35 -14.16 4.79
N ALA A 184 9.91 -14.38 3.56
CA ALA A 184 8.67 -13.83 3.03
C ALA A 184 7.45 -14.33 3.82
N LEU A 185 7.39 -15.62 4.18
CA LEU A 185 6.35 -16.17 5.06
C LEU A 185 6.33 -15.48 6.44
N VAL A 186 7.49 -15.34 7.08
CA VAL A 186 7.57 -14.70 8.41
C VAL A 186 7.04 -13.27 8.35
N THR A 187 7.49 -12.49 7.35
CA THR A 187 6.99 -11.12 7.15
C THR A 187 5.51 -11.11 6.78
N ALA A 188 5.01 -12.06 6.00
CA ALA A 188 3.59 -12.13 5.64
C ALA A 188 2.70 -12.36 6.87
N ILE A 189 3.11 -13.27 7.77
CA ILE A 189 2.44 -13.50 9.05
C ILE A 189 2.39 -12.19 9.87
N LEU A 190 3.52 -11.47 9.95
CA LEU A 190 3.59 -10.22 10.70
C LEU A 190 2.72 -9.11 10.08
N ALA A 191 2.61 -9.05 8.75
CA ALA A 191 1.75 -8.10 8.05
C ALA A 191 0.27 -8.33 8.39
N VAL A 192 -0.18 -9.57 8.23
CA VAL A 192 -1.55 -10.01 8.52
C VAL A 192 -1.90 -9.88 10.01
N SER A 193 -0.94 -10.14 10.88
CA SER A 193 -1.08 -9.96 12.34
C SER A 193 -1.00 -8.48 12.78
N SER A 194 -0.72 -7.57 11.84
CA SER A 194 -0.75 -6.13 12.07
C SER A 194 -2.05 -5.51 11.57
N LYS A 195 -2.55 -5.95 10.40
CA LYS A 195 -3.81 -5.47 9.83
C LYS A 195 -4.42 -6.47 8.85
N GLU A 196 -5.74 -6.57 8.88
CA GLU A 196 -6.51 -7.60 8.20
C GLU A 196 -6.47 -7.45 6.67
N TRP A 197 -6.37 -6.21 6.16
CA TRP A 197 -6.31 -5.97 4.71
C TRP A 197 -5.06 -6.57 4.05
N ALA A 198 -4.02 -6.92 4.82
CA ALA A 198 -2.83 -7.60 4.30
C ALA A 198 -3.14 -8.99 3.73
N VAL A 199 -4.36 -9.53 3.93
CA VAL A 199 -4.89 -10.71 3.22
C VAL A 199 -4.79 -10.60 1.70
N THR A 200 -4.72 -9.38 1.16
CA THR A 200 -4.55 -9.09 -0.28
C THR A 200 -3.19 -9.49 -0.86
N LEU A 201 -2.20 -9.83 -0.01
CA LEU A 201 -0.83 -10.20 -0.41
C LEU A 201 -0.76 -11.21 -1.57
N PRO A 202 -1.40 -12.40 -1.51
CA PRO A 202 -1.28 -13.40 -2.57
C PRO A 202 -1.84 -12.91 -3.91
N ALA A 203 -2.92 -12.13 -3.89
CA ALA A 203 -3.53 -11.59 -5.09
C ALA A 203 -2.58 -10.58 -5.77
N LEU A 204 -1.93 -9.70 -5.02
CA LEU A 204 -0.98 -8.75 -5.60
C LEU A 204 0.34 -9.40 -6.04
N LEU A 205 0.83 -10.39 -5.31
CA LEU A 205 1.97 -11.20 -5.75
C LEU A 205 1.64 -11.97 -7.03
N PHE A 206 0.41 -12.49 -7.17
CA PHE A 206 -0.05 -13.16 -8.39
C PHE A 206 -0.02 -12.22 -9.60
N ILE A 207 -0.59 -11.01 -9.47
CA ILE A 207 -0.57 -10.03 -10.56
C ILE A 207 0.86 -9.58 -10.88
N TYR A 208 1.71 -9.35 -9.87
CA TYR A 208 3.10 -8.96 -10.09
C TYR A 208 3.90 -10.05 -10.80
N ASP A 209 3.80 -11.30 -10.35
CA ASP A 209 4.47 -12.44 -10.99
C ASP A 209 4.00 -12.58 -12.44
N LEU A 210 2.68 -12.61 -12.65
CA LEU A 210 2.09 -12.73 -13.98
C LEU A 210 2.63 -11.65 -14.92
N LEU A 211 2.65 -10.38 -14.51
CA LEU A 211 3.05 -9.28 -15.38
C LEU A 211 4.57 -9.17 -15.56
N PHE A 212 5.36 -9.36 -14.51
CA PHE A 212 6.77 -8.98 -14.52
C PHE A 212 7.77 -10.14 -14.45
N LEU A 213 7.43 -11.25 -13.78
CA LEU A 213 8.34 -12.38 -13.58
C LEU A 213 8.08 -13.53 -14.57
N SER A 214 6.81 -13.78 -14.88
CA SER A 214 6.33 -14.87 -15.74
C SER A 214 5.95 -14.44 -17.16
N GLY A 215 6.18 -13.17 -17.51
CA GLY A 215 6.02 -12.66 -18.88
C GLY A 215 4.60 -12.80 -19.46
N GLY A 216 3.58 -12.63 -18.61
CA GLY A 216 2.16 -12.74 -18.97
C GLY A 216 1.62 -14.17 -19.07
N ARG A 217 2.38 -15.18 -18.62
CA ARG A 217 2.01 -16.60 -18.79
C ARG A 217 1.68 -17.27 -17.46
N LEU A 218 0.47 -17.80 -17.34
CA LEU A 218 0.03 -18.55 -16.14
C LEU A 218 0.93 -19.76 -15.82
N LYS A 219 1.46 -20.45 -16.85
CA LYS A 219 2.40 -21.57 -16.65
C LYS A 219 3.65 -21.16 -15.87
N GLY A 220 4.11 -19.91 -16.03
CA GLY A 220 5.24 -19.37 -15.26
C GLY A 220 4.87 -19.18 -13.79
N VAL A 221 3.70 -18.60 -13.52
CA VAL A 221 3.21 -18.38 -12.15
C VAL A 221 3.04 -19.71 -11.40
N VAL A 222 2.49 -20.72 -12.06
CA VAL A 222 2.35 -22.08 -11.50
C VAL A 222 3.72 -22.69 -11.15
N ALA A 223 4.78 -22.36 -11.90
CA ALA A 223 6.12 -22.84 -11.55
C ALA A 223 6.64 -22.28 -10.21
N HIS A 224 6.08 -21.17 -9.72
CA HIS A 224 6.42 -20.55 -8.44
C HIS A 224 5.51 -20.98 -7.28
N TRP A 225 4.71 -22.04 -7.44
CA TRP A 225 3.70 -22.49 -6.47
C TRP A 225 4.22 -22.65 -5.03
N LYS A 226 5.49 -23.04 -4.83
CA LYS A 226 6.09 -23.18 -3.49
C LYS A 226 6.12 -21.85 -2.74
N GLY A 227 6.45 -20.76 -3.43
CA GLY A 227 6.42 -19.42 -2.85
C GLY A 227 5.00 -19.01 -2.48
N TYR A 228 4.02 -19.28 -3.36
CA TYR A 228 2.61 -18.99 -3.09
C TYR A 228 2.06 -19.80 -1.93
N LEU A 229 2.37 -21.09 -1.85
CA LEU A 229 1.95 -21.94 -0.73
C LEU A 229 2.44 -21.37 0.60
N LEU A 230 3.70 -20.93 0.65
CA LEU A 230 4.26 -20.31 1.86
C LEU A 230 3.55 -19.00 2.20
N VAL A 231 3.28 -18.11 1.23
CA VAL A 231 2.55 -16.88 1.54
C VAL A 231 1.11 -17.16 1.95
N LEU A 232 0.43 -18.15 1.36
CA LEU A 232 -0.94 -18.52 1.73
C LEU A 232 -1.05 -19.07 3.16
N VAL A 233 0.00 -19.70 3.69
CA VAL A 233 0.06 -20.12 5.11
C VAL A 233 -0.08 -18.93 6.07
N SER A 234 0.29 -17.72 5.65
CA SER A 234 0.08 -16.51 6.47
C SER A 234 -1.38 -16.17 6.78
N TRP A 235 -2.34 -16.76 6.06
CA TRP A 235 -3.76 -16.59 6.35
C TRP A 235 -4.22 -17.42 7.56
N VAL A 236 -3.47 -18.42 8.02
CA VAL A 236 -3.86 -19.24 9.19
C VAL A 236 -4.02 -18.38 10.45
N PRO A 237 -3.05 -17.51 10.83
CA PRO A 237 -3.23 -16.55 11.93
C PRO A 237 -4.43 -15.61 11.73
N LEU A 238 -4.71 -15.18 10.49
CA LEU A 238 -5.86 -14.32 10.19
C LEU A 238 -7.16 -15.01 10.56
N PHE A 239 -7.40 -16.20 10.02
CA PHE A 239 -8.62 -16.94 10.27
C PHE A 239 -8.79 -17.26 11.75
N TYR A 240 -7.70 -17.58 12.46
CA TYR A 240 -7.73 -17.76 13.90
C TYR A 240 -8.15 -16.47 14.63
N SER A 241 -7.56 -15.32 14.29
CA SER A 241 -7.90 -14.03 14.90
C SER A 241 -9.35 -13.60 14.64
N ILE A 242 -9.84 -13.80 13.40
CA ILE A 242 -11.24 -13.53 13.03
C ILE A 242 -12.17 -14.45 13.83
N SER A 243 -11.84 -15.73 13.96
CA SER A 243 -12.69 -16.69 14.69
C SER A 243 -12.81 -16.35 16.18
N LEU A 244 -11.73 -15.87 16.80
CA LEU A 244 -11.73 -15.45 18.21
C LEU A 244 -12.51 -14.15 18.46
N THR A 245 -12.51 -13.26 17.47
CA THR A 245 -13.06 -11.91 17.62
C THR A 245 -14.45 -11.76 17.02
N ALA A 246 -14.87 -12.68 16.15
CA ALA A 246 -16.20 -12.68 15.57
C ALA A 246 -17.30 -12.66 16.65
N SER A 247 -17.09 -13.29 17.81
CA SER A 247 -18.07 -13.30 18.90
C SER A 247 -18.07 -12.05 19.79
N THR A 248 -17.06 -11.18 19.70
CA THR A 248 -16.83 -10.09 20.66
C THR A 248 -16.65 -8.70 20.03
N ASN A 249 -16.24 -8.62 18.75
CA ASN A 249 -16.01 -7.35 18.04
C ASN A 249 -17.12 -7.07 17.03
N SER A 250 -17.97 -6.10 17.36
CA SER A 250 -19.09 -5.59 16.55
C SER A 250 -18.67 -4.69 15.38
N THR A 251 -17.37 -4.48 15.14
CA THR A 251 -16.85 -3.47 14.21
C THR A 251 -16.69 -3.96 12.76
N ILE A 252 -16.74 -5.26 12.52
CA ILE A 252 -16.72 -5.87 11.18
C ILE A 252 -18.13 -6.41 10.91
N GLY A 253 -18.67 -6.11 9.73
CA GLY A 253 -20.08 -6.29 9.31
C GLY A 253 -20.70 -7.69 9.39
N PHE A 254 -20.10 -8.64 10.11
CA PHE A 254 -20.74 -9.88 10.52
C PHE A 254 -21.61 -9.73 11.77
N ASN A 255 -21.34 -8.74 12.64
CA ASN A 255 -22.04 -8.57 13.93
C ASN A 255 -22.29 -7.09 14.33
N MET A 256 -22.48 -6.19 13.36
CA MET A 256 -22.86 -4.81 13.68
C MET A 256 -24.26 -4.76 14.29
N PRO A 257 -24.43 -4.23 15.51
CA PRO A 257 -25.74 -4.01 16.09
C PRO A 257 -26.58 -3.10 15.19
N GLU A 258 -27.87 -3.38 15.08
CA GLU A 258 -28.89 -2.50 14.51
C GLU A 258 -29.04 -1.24 15.37
N ALA A 259 -28.02 -0.39 15.46
CA ALA A 259 -28.03 0.78 16.31
C ALA A 259 -28.31 2.04 15.49
N GLY A 260 -29.61 2.39 15.35
CA GLY A 260 -30.04 3.77 15.02
C GLY A 260 -31.17 3.90 14.01
N THR A 261 -31.90 5.01 14.08
CA THR A 261 -33.00 5.43 13.19
C THR A 261 -32.53 6.00 11.84
N GLY A 262 -31.26 5.81 11.49
CA GLY A 262 -30.66 6.26 10.22
C GLY A 262 -30.80 5.21 9.10
N PRO A 263 -30.40 5.54 7.85
CA PRO A 263 -30.33 4.57 6.77
C PRO A 263 -29.42 3.41 7.17
N GLN A 264 -29.94 2.19 7.18
CA GLN A 264 -29.16 1.01 7.55
C GLN A 264 -27.93 0.87 6.64
N LEU A 265 -26.74 0.72 7.24
CA LEU A 265 -25.50 0.44 6.51
C LEU A 265 -25.47 -1.05 6.12
N THR A 266 -26.28 -1.40 5.14
CA THR A 266 -26.30 -2.73 4.52
C THR A 266 -25.07 -2.95 3.63
N ALA A 267 -24.77 -4.20 3.28
CA ALA A 267 -23.74 -4.53 2.28
C ALA A 267 -23.97 -3.79 0.94
N TYR A 268 -25.23 -3.59 0.56
CA TYR A 268 -25.61 -2.88 -0.66
C TYR A 268 -25.30 -1.38 -0.56
N THR A 269 -25.81 -0.69 0.47
CA THR A 269 -25.59 0.75 0.65
C THR A 269 -24.11 1.07 0.92
N TYR A 270 -23.39 0.16 1.59
CA TYR A 270 -21.94 0.25 1.75
C TYR A 270 -21.23 0.18 0.40
N LEU A 271 -21.54 -0.81 -0.46
CA LEU A 271 -20.93 -0.92 -1.78
C LEU A 271 -21.16 0.32 -2.65
N LEU A 272 -22.39 0.85 -2.65
CA LEU A 272 -22.70 2.09 -3.37
C LEU A 272 -21.91 3.28 -2.83
N THR A 273 -21.81 3.40 -1.50
CA THR A 273 -21.08 4.47 -0.84
C THR A 273 -19.58 4.35 -1.10
N SER A 274 -19.02 3.13 -1.02
CA SER A 274 -17.62 2.82 -1.31
C SER A 274 -17.22 3.23 -2.72
N ALA A 275 -18.08 3.06 -3.73
CA ALA A 275 -17.79 3.56 -5.08
C ALA A 275 -17.58 5.09 -5.09
N ASN A 276 -18.40 5.85 -4.38
CA ASN A 276 -18.23 7.30 -4.25
C ASN A 276 -16.98 7.66 -3.43
N VAL A 277 -16.71 6.91 -2.35
CA VAL A 277 -15.53 7.10 -1.49
C VAL A 277 -14.24 6.89 -2.28
N ILE A 278 -14.16 5.87 -3.16
CA ILE A 278 -12.97 5.63 -3.99
C ILE A 278 -12.70 6.83 -4.91
N TRP A 279 -13.72 7.51 -5.44
CA TRP A 279 -13.50 8.77 -6.19
C TRP A 279 -13.04 9.93 -5.30
N THR A 280 -13.52 9.98 -4.06
CA THR A 280 -13.03 10.95 -3.06
C THR A 280 -11.55 10.71 -2.76
N TYR A 281 -11.14 9.45 -2.64
CA TYR A 281 -9.75 9.04 -2.51
C TYR A 281 -8.89 9.39 -3.72
N ILE A 282 -9.37 9.11 -4.94
CA ILE A 282 -8.67 9.49 -6.18
C ILE A 282 -8.50 11.01 -6.24
N ARG A 283 -9.54 11.79 -5.89
CA ARG A 283 -9.46 13.25 -5.79
C ARG A 283 -8.37 13.66 -4.81
N LEU A 284 -8.34 13.09 -3.61
CA LEU A 284 -7.35 13.40 -2.59
C LEU A 284 -5.92 13.06 -3.03
N LEU A 285 -5.73 12.02 -3.85
CA LEU A 285 -4.42 11.65 -4.41
C LEU A 285 -3.92 12.60 -5.50
N PHE A 286 -4.81 13.26 -6.25
CA PHE A 286 -4.42 14.30 -7.21
C PHE A 286 -4.39 15.71 -6.59
N LEU A 287 -5.30 15.97 -5.65
CA LEU A 287 -5.57 17.27 -5.06
C LEU A 287 -5.99 17.08 -3.58
N PRO A 288 -5.01 16.97 -2.67
CA PRO A 288 -5.25 16.71 -1.24
C PRO A 288 -5.75 17.95 -0.49
N ILE A 289 -6.90 18.48 -0.93
CA ILE A 289 -7.57 19.63 -0.32
C ILE A 289 -8.75 19.12 0.50
N ASN A 290 -9.00 19.75 1.66
CA ASN A 290 -10.05 19.37 2.61
C ASN A 290 -9.88 17.94 3.13
N GLN A 291 -8.66 17.61 3.55
CA GLN A 291 -8.43 16.40 4.33
C GLN A 291 -9.13 16.52 5.68
N ASN A 292 -9.64 15.41 6.18
CA ASN A 292 -10.36 15.36 7.45
C ASN A 292 -10.03 14.06 8.18
N LEU A 293 -9.90 14.15 9.49
CA LEU A 293 -9.68 12.99 10.35
C LEU A 293 -10.97 12.19 10.55
N ASP A 294 -12.13 12.86 10.56
CA ASP A 294 -13.44 12.23 10.69
C ASP A 294 -14.45 12.86 9.72
N TYR A 295 -14.97 12.04 8.82
CA TYR A 295 -15.82 12.47 7.72
C TYR A 295 -17.29 12.16 7.99
N ASP A 296 -18.12 13.20 7.94
CA ASP A 296 -19.55 13.02 7.73
C ASP A 296 -19.83 12.77 6.23
N TYR A 297 -19.76 11.49 5.82
CA TYR A 297 -19.87 11.11 4.42
C TYR A 297 -21.29 10.64 4.05
N PRO A 298 -21.90 11.19 2.97
CA PRO A 298 -23.27 10.85 2.61
C PRO A 298 -23.40 9.38 2.15
N ILE A 299 -24.34 8.65 2.76
CA ILE A 299 -24.63 7.26 2.42
C ILE A 299 -25.45 7.19 1.14
N ALA A 300 -24.93 6.47 0.14
CA ALA A 300 -25.65 6.19 -1.09
C ALA A 300 -26.68 5.07 -0.88
N THR A 301 -27.92 5.34 -1.28
CA THR A 301 -29.06 4.42 -1.03
C THR A 301 -29.54 3.72 -2.29
N THR A 302 -29.22 4.26 -3.47
CA THR A 302 -29.59 3.68 -4.76
C THR A 302 -28.52 3.94 -5.81
N LEU A 303 -28.31 2.95 -6.69
CA LEU A 303 -27.38 3.06 -7.82
C LEU A 303 -27.75 4.21 -8.77
N LEU A 304 -29.04 4.55 -8.88
CA LEU A 304 -29.55 5.56 -9.82
C LEU A 304 -29.31 6.99 -9.34
N GLN A 305 -28.84 7.20 -8.11
CA GLN A 305 -28.35 8.51 -7.68
C GLN A 305 -27.20 8.92 -8.61
N PHE A 306 -27.30 10.11 -9.19
CA PHE A 306 -26.38 10.58 -10.23
C PHE A 306 -24.89 10.45 -9.84
N PRO A 307 -24.44 10.86 -8.62
CA PRO A 307 -23.04 10.68 -8.22
C PRO A 307 -22.63 9.21 -8.19
N THR A 308 -23.49 8.33 -7.68
CA THR A 308 -23.22 6.89 -7.56
C THR A 308 -23.11 6.22 -8.91
N LEU A 309 -24.06 6.47 -9.81
CA LEU A 309 -24.00 5.93 -11.18
C LEU A 309 -22.72 6.38 -11.90
N LEU A 310 -22.38 7.66 -11.80
CA LEU A 310 -21.18 8.22 -12.39
C LEU A 310 -19.91 7.59 -11.80
N SER A 311 -19.89 7.33 -10.49
CA SER A 311 -18.78 6.64 -9.82
C SER A 311 -18.52 5.26 -10.40
N PHE A 312 -19.57 4.44 -10.57
CA PHE A 312 -19.45 3.11 -11.18
C PHE A 312 -18.98 3.18 -12.63
N VAL A 313 -19.56 4.06 -13.45
CA VAL A 313 -19.13 4.28 -14.84
C VAL A 313 -17.66 4.67 -14.89
N GLY A 314 -17.23 5.56 -13.99
CA GLY A 314 -15.84 5.96 -13.85
C GLY A 314 -14.91 4.78 -13.53
N HIS A 315 -15.26 3.93 -12.56
CA HIS A 315 -14.42 2.78 -12.20
C HIS A 315 -14.28 1.80 -13.36
N VAL A 316 -15.37 1.52 -14.07
CA VAL A 316 -15.34 0.70 -15.29
C VAL A 316 -14.42 1.34 -16.34
N ALA A 317 -14.51 2.66 -16.55
CA ALA A 317 -13.65 3.37 -17.48
C ALA A 317 -12.16 3.27 -17.10
N VAL A 318 -11.81 3.39 -15.82
CA VAL A 318 -10.43 3.23 -15.33
C VAL A 318 -9.91 1.81 -15.61
N ILE A 319 -10.70 0.77 -15.29
CA ILE A 319 -10.30 -0.63 -15.50
C ILE A 319 -10.16 -0.94 -16.99
N VAL A 320 -11.13 -0.52 -17.82
CA VAL A 320 -11.10 -0.72 -19.27
C VAL A 320 -9.91 0.02 -19.89
N CYS A 321 -9.62 1.25 -19.47
CA CYS A 321 -8.46 2.02 -19.94
C CYS A 321 -7.15 1.31 -19.58
N ALA A 322 -7.01 0.83 -18.34
CA ALA A 322 -5.84 0.08 -17.90
C ALA A 322 -5.63 -1.20 -18.73
N PHE A 323 -6.70 -1.95 -18.98
CA PHE A 323 -6.65 -3.15 -19.82
C PHE A 323 -6.35 -2.83 -21.29
N TRP A 324 -6.91 -1.74 -21.83
CA TRP A 324 -6.61 -1.27 -23.17
C TRP A 324 -5.14 -0.88 -23.33
N LEU A 325 -4.56 -0.15 -22.35
CA LEU A 325 -3.15 0.20 -22.33
C LEU A 325 -2.25 -1.05 -22.25
N TYR A 326 -2.64 -2.06 -21.50
CA TYR A 326 -1.96 -3.35 -21.49
C TYR A 326 -1.98 -4.01 -22.88
N ARG A 327 -3.17 -4.19 -23.46
CA ARG A 327 -3.35 -4.94 -24.71
C ARG A 327 -2.81 -4.23 -25.95
N LYS A 328 -2.92 -2.90 -26.02
CA LYS A 328 -2.57 -2.12 -27.22
C LYS A 328 -1.21 -1.44 -27.15
N LYS A 329 -0.72 -1.11 -25.95
CA LYS A 329 0.55 -0.40 -25.76
C LYS A 329 1.61 -1.22 -25.03
N GLY A 330 1.29 -2.45 -24.60
CA GLY A 330 2.20 -3.28 -23.82
C GLY A 330 2.55 -2.65 -22.46
N SER A 331 1.70 -1.75 -21.93
CA SER A 331 1.95 -1.12 -20.64
C SER A 331 1.76 -2.14 -19.52
N LEU A 332 2.79 -2.36 -18.72
CA LEU A 332 2.71 -3.27 -17.56
C LEU A 332 2.48 -2.51 -16.24
N LEU A 333 3.04 -1.30 -16.11
CA LEU A 333 3.03 -0.54 -14.86
C LEU A 333 1.66 0.07 -14.55
N VAL A 334 0.97 0.64 -15.54
CA VAL A 334 -0.37 1.23 -15.33
C VAL A 334 -1.40 0.18 -14.90
N PRO A 335 -1.59 -0.96 -15.59
CA PRO A 335 -2.54 -1.97 -15.13
C PRO A 335 -2.12 -2.58 -13.79
N PHE A 336 -0.82 -2.72 -13.52
CA PHE A 336 -0.36 -3.16 -12.20
C PHE A 336 -0.71 -2.16 -11.09
N GLY A 337 -0.46 -0.86 -11.31
CA GLY A 337 -0.79 0.19 -10.35
C GLY A 337 -2.30 0.30 -10.08
N VAL A 338 -3.12 0.18 -11.11
CA VAL A 338 -4.58 0.12 -10.99
C VAL A 338 -5.02 -1.12 -10.21
N ALA A 339 -4.47 -2.30 -10.53
CA ALA A 339 -4.77 -3.52 -9.79
C ALA A 339 -4.34 -3.41 -8.32
N TRP A 340 -3.14 -2.86 -8.04
CA TRP A 340 -2.65 -2.58 -6.68
C TRP A 340 -3.62 -1.72 -5.88
N PHE A 341 -4.08 -0.62 -6.48
CA PHE A 341 -5.00 0.30 -5.84
C PHE A 341 -6.35 -0.36 -5.49
N TYR A 342 -7.01 -1.02 -6.45
CA TYR A 342 -8.31 -1.63 -6.21
C TYR A 342 -8.24 -2.90 -5.34
N ILE A 343 -7.25 -3.77 -5.55
CA ILE A 343 -7.09 -4.97 -4.72
C ILE A 343 -6.77 -4.56 -3.28
N GLY A 344 -5.87 -3.59 -3.08
CA GLY A 344 -5.52 -3.11 -1.74
C GLY A 344 -6.70 -2.48 -0.99
N LEU A 345 -7.58 -1.77 -1.69
CA LEU A 345 -8.81 -1.20 -1.11
C LEU A 345 -9.91 -2.25 -0.89
N SER A 346 -9.91 -3.37 -1.62
CA SER A 346 -11.03 -4.32 -1.62
C SER A 346 -11.47 -4.84 -0.24
N PRO A 347 -10.61 -5.05 0.77
CA PRO A 347 -11.08 -5.50 2.09
C PRO A 347 -11.88 -4.44 2.85
N VAL A 348 -11.65 -3.15 2.54
CA VAL A 348 -12.22 -2.02 3.27
C VAL A 348 -13.16 -1.15 2.43
N GLN A 349 -13.19 -1.30 1.11
CA GLN A 349 -14.06 -0.57 0.17
C GLN A 349 -14.70 -1.56 -0.82
N SER A 350 -15.55 -2.44 -0.32
CA SER A 350 -16.28 -3.42 -1.14
C SER A 350 -17.71 -3.63 -0.62
N PHE A 351 -18.06 -4.84 -0.21
CA PHE A 351 -19.41 -5.24 0.18
C PHE A 351 -19.50 -5.67 1.64
N VAL A 352 -18.38 -5.68 2.38
CA VAL A 352 -18.37 -5.97 3.82
C VAL A 352 -18.47 -4.63 4.57
N PRO A 353 -19.60 -4.32 5.22
CA PRO A 353 -19.76 -3.04 5.91
C PRO A 353 -18.76 -2.88 7.05
N ILE A 354 -18.16 -1.70 7.11
CA ILE A 354 -17.37 -1.19 8.23
C ILE A 354 -18.07 0.09 8.68
N ARG A 355 -18.12 0.33 10.00
CA ARG A 355 -18.93 1.40 10.60
C ARG A 355 -18.66 2.74 9.92
N ASP A 356 -17.38 3.03 9.72
CA ASP A 356 -16.91 4.22 9.05
C ASP A 356 -16.66 3.90 7.58
N VAL A 357 -17.36 4.59 6.69
CA VAL A 357 -17.28 4.35 5.24
C VAL A 357 -16.01 4.91 4.61
N ILE A 358 -15.35 5.87 5.28
CA ILE A 358 -14.16 6.54 4.79
C ILE A 358 -13.20 6.86 5.94
N PHE A 359 -11.92 6.58 5.71
CA PHE A 359 -10.78 7.11 6.46
C PHE A 359 -9.62 7.26 5.48
N GLU A 360 -8.80 8.30 5.62
CA GLU A 360 -7.69 8.55 4.69
C GLU A 360 -6.57 7.53 4.88
N HIS A 361 -6.34 7.07 6.12
CA HIS A 361 -5.29 6.09 6.41
C HIS A 361 -5.48 4.75 5.68
N ARG A 362 -6.70 4.43 5.22
CA ARG A 362 -6.98 3.26 4.36
C ARG A 362 -6.29 3.35 3.00
N LEU A 363 -5.87 4.55 2.58
CA LEU A 363 -5.10 4.75 1.34
C LEU A 363 -3.61 4.54 1.49
N TYR A 364 -3.09 4.36 2.69
CA TYR A 364 -1.64 4.27 2.90
C TYR A 364 -1.00 3.21 1.99
N MET A 365 -1.36 1.93 2.11
CA MET A 365 -0.86 0.90 1.20
C MET A 365 -1.38 1.02 -0.25
N PRO A 366 -2.68 1.23 -0.50
CA PRO A 366 -3.21 1.30 -1.87
C PRO A 366 -2.64 2.44 -2.73
N SER A 367 -2.29 3.58 -2.12
CA SER A 367 -1.74 4.76 -2.82
C SER A 367 -0.43 4.45 -3.57
N ILE A 368 0.34 3.44 -3.14
CA ILE A 368 1.53 2.97 -3.85
C ILE A 368 1.17 2.59 -5.31
N GLY A 369 0.03 1.93 -5.52
CA GLY A 369 -0.47 1.58 -6.84
C GLY A 369 -0.77 2.80 -7.71
N PHE A 370 -1.39 3.82 -7.11
CA PHE A 370 -1.62 5.10 -7.77
C PHE A 370 -0.31 5.77 -8.19
N PHE A 371 0.68 5.86 -7.30
CA PHE A 371 1.97 6.47 -7.62
C PHE A 371 2.74 5.70 -8.70
N ILE A 372 2.66 4.36 -8.72
CA ILE A 372 3.21 3.54 -9.81
C ILE A 372 2.59 3.94 -11.16
N ALA A 373 1.26 4.01 -11.23
CA ALA A 373 0.55 4.37 -12.46
C ALA A 373 0.86 5.82 -12.88
N PHE A 374 0.91 6.75 -11.92
CA PHE A 374 1.23 8.16 -12.15
C PHE A 374 2.63 8.33 -12.74
N ILE A 375 3.65 7.72 -12.16
CA ILE A 375 5.05 7.83 -12.63
C ILE A 375 5.21 7.23 -14.02
N ALA A 376 4.55 6.09 -14.29
CA ALA A 376 4.55 5.49 -15.62
C ALA A 376 3.92 6.42 -16.67
N GLY A 377 2.82 7.10 -16.31
CA GLY A 377 2.20 8.13 -17.15
C GLY A 377 3.08 9.35 -17.36
N TYR A 378 3.68 9.86 -16.28
CA TYR A 378 4.62 10.98 -16.29
C TYR A 378 5.79 10.71 -17.26
N GLU A 379 6.49 9.58 -17.11
CA GLU A 379 7.64 9.26 -17.95
C GLU A 379 7.24 9.09 -19.43
N ALA A 380 6.07 8.49 -19.69
CA ALA A 380 5.55 8.37 -21.05
C ALA A 380 5.23 9.74 -21.69
N TYR A 381 4.68 10.68 -20.90
CA TYR A 381 4.35 12.02 -21.37
C TYR A 381 5.59 12.85 -21.68
N PHE A 382 6.57 12.88 -20.77
CA PHE A 382 7.82 13.63 -21.00
C PHE A 382 8.66 13.03 -22.13
N GLY A 383 8.74 11.71 -22.23
CA GLY A 383 9.39 11.06 -23.38
C GLY A 383 8.72 11.41 -24.72
N TRP A 384 7.39 11.57 -24.74
CA TRP A 384 6.69 12.03 -25.94
C TRP A 384 7.03 13.49 -26.27
N LEU A 385 7.08 14.39 -25.28
CA LEU A 385 7.47 15.79 -25.48
C LEU A 385 8.89 15.93 -26.03
N GLU A 386 9.85 15.18 -25.47
CA GLU A 386 11.24 15.16 -25.95
C GLU A 386 11.32 14.69 -27.41
N SER A 387 10.62 13.60 -27.74
CA SER A 387 10.58 13.08 -29.11
C SER A 387 9.96 14.08 -30.10
N ARG A 388 8.97 14.86 -29.67
CA ARG A 388 8.31 15.87 -30.48
C ARG A 388 9.19 17.11 -30.68
N SER A 389 9.97 17.49 -29.66
CA SER A 389 10.94 18.58 -29.75
C SER A 389 12.07 18.23 -30.72
N ALA A 390 12.65 17.02 -30.60
CA ALA A 390 13.71 16.55 -31.49
C ALA A 390 13.29 16.56 -32.97
N ARG A 391 12.05 16.15 -33.27
CA ARG A 391 11.48 16.19 -34.64
C ARG A 391 11.30 17.60 -35.19
N ARG A 392 11.23 18.62 -34.34
CA ARG A 392 11.10 20.03 -34.77
C ARG A 392 12.45 20.68 -35.05
N THR A 393 13.50 20.26 -34.35
CA THR A 393 14.84 20.86 -34.45
C THR A 393 15.69 20.27 -35.59
N ASP A 394 15.35 19.09 -36.10
CA ASP A 394 15.98 18.50 -37.29
C ASP A 394 14.93 17.99 -38.30
N PRO A 395 14.45 18.85 -39.21
CA PRO A 395 13.53 18.46 -40.28
C PRO A 395 14.18 17.59 -41.37
N SER A 396 15.53 17.56 -41.44
CA SER A 396 16.26 16.97 -42.58
C SER A 396 16.26 15.44 -42.59
N GLY A 397 16.03 14.80 -41.43
CA GLY A 397 15.83 13.35 -41.31
C GLY A 397 14.53 12.82 -41.95
N GLN A 398 13.55 13.68 -42.27
CA GLN A 398 12.29 13.26 -42.89
C GLN A 398 12.43 12.88 -44.37
N GLN A 399 13.48 13.33 -45.08
CA GLN A 399 13.66 13.01 -46.49
C GLN A 399 14.40 11.67 -46.73
N ALA A 400 15.01 11.09 -45.69
CA ALA A 400 15.76 9.84 -45.80
C ALA A 400 14.92 8.57 -45.52
N GLU A 401 13.80 8.67 -44.80
CA GLU A 401 12.86 7.54 -44.58
C GLU A 401 11.69 7.51 -45.59
N ALA A 402 11.56 8.55 -46.42
CA ALA A 402 10.53 8.64 -47.46
C ALA A 402 11.06 8.32 -48.88
N ARG A 403 12.30 7.81 -48.98
CA ARG A 403 12.89 7.19 -50.17
C ARG A 403 13.28 5.77 -49.84
#